data_AF-A0AB38EJD2-F1
#
_entry.id   AF-A0AB38EJD2-F1
#
_cell.length_a   1.000
_cell.length_b   1.000
_cell.length_c   1.000
_cell.angle_alpha   90.00
_cell.angle_beta   90.00
_cell.angle_gamma   90.00
#
_symmetry.space_group_name_H-M   'P 1'
#
loop_
_entity.id
_entity.type
_entity.pdbx_description
1 polymer ?
#
loop_
_entity_poly.entity_id
_entity_poly.type
_entity_poly.pdbx_seq_one_letter_code
_entity_poly.pdbx_strand_id
1 'polypeptide(L)'
;MPWYKTGTVAVTQNSNAVIGSGTAFIANSRVGDGFRGPDGGWYEVTNIASDTAMSISPNYQGATNNAGGYALAPLQGYVQASADALRALVLQYGQKLAALGTTGNYDILPVAKGGTGATTGPTALNGLGLRDGAYDMLIKSMGLRGAPVGYNVQGFYVGWNGNGNGEVNYICNRGGALGGHTWWSVNSDNTAAGPVMTYSYAGILSVPQLSVTASPIAISSGGTSATTAAQARTNLGLGSAAIENTVPVSKGGTGGTDTPSARANLGLGSAALAAIVGVVSQASGVPTGAIMEYGTASTGSYLRFADGTQACWTRAYTFGPAPANTTVNSAWTPPLPFASSVSAVFVSLQFPQTSDAALISRLGGYQVGGNVIVQGNFSIAQAYTLAIFAIGRWY
;
A
#
# COMPACT_ATOMS: atom_id res chain seq x y z
N MET A 1 82.92 52.98 -18.60
CA MET A 1 82.73 53.57 -19.94
C MET A 1 83.75 54.69 -20.12
N PRO A 2 84.57 54.68 -21.17
CA PRO A 2 85.55 55.75 -21.39
C PRO A 2 84.82 57.06 -21.69
N TRP A 3 85.23 58.16 -21.05
CA TRP A 3 84.69 59.50 -21.31
C TRP A 3 84.94 59.92 -22.76
N TYR A 4 83.97 60.60 -23.36
CA TYR A 4 84.05 61.09 -24.73
C TYR A 4 84.99 62.32 -24.80
N LYS A 5 85.96 62.29 -25.71
CA LYS A 5 87.06 63.27 -25.80
C LYS A 5 87.59 63.44 -27.23
N THR A 6 86.77 63.08 -28.22
CA THR A 6 87.12 63.19 -29.64
C THR A 6 86.90 64.63 -30.11
N GLY A 7 87.82 65.17 -30.89
CA GLY A 7 87.79 66.57 -31.35
C GLY A 7 88.38 67.56 -30.34
N THR A 8 88.25 68.85 -30.62
CA THR A 8 88.69 69.95 -29.74
C THR A 8 87.54 70.91 -29.47
N VAL A 9 87.67 71.71 -28.42
CA VAL A 9 86.67 72.74 -28.07
C VAL A 9 87.31 74.12 -27.99
N ALA A 10 86.60 75.11 -28.52
CA ALA A 10 86.84 76.52 -28.31
C ALA A 10 85.97 77.00 -27.14
N VAL A 11 86.62 77.51 -26.11
CA VAL A 11 86.02 78.00 -24.86
C VAL A 11 86.58 79.38 -24.55
N THR A 12 85.69 80.33 -24.25
CA THR A 12 86.06 81.72 -23.94
C THR A 12 85.85 81.99 -22.47
N GLN A 13 86.83 82.63 -21.82
CA GLN A 13 86.71 82.99 -20.40
C GLN A 13 85.42 83.79 -20.15
N ASN A 14 84.72 83.48 -19.06
CA ASN A 14 83.44 84.05 -18.65
C ASN A 14 82.28 83.85 -19.65
N SER A 15 82.41 82.92 -20.60
CA SER A 15 81.32 82.50 -21.50
C SER A 15 80.80 81.11 -21.13
N ASN A 16 79.51 80.88 -21.33
CA ASN A 16 78.91 79.54 -21.22
C ASN A 16 79.05 78.73 -22.52
N ALA A 17 79.48 79.34 -23.63
CA ALA A 17 79.52 78.67 -24.92
C ALA A 17 80.77 77.79 -25.08
N VAL A 18 80.54 76.52 -25.45
CA VAL A 18 81.56 75.56 -25.84
C VAL A 18 81.32 75.21 -27.31
N ILE A 19 82.26 75.59 -28.17
CA ILE A 19 82.16 75.35 -29.62
C ILE A 19 83.14 74.25 -30.01
N GLY A 20 82.61 73.09 -30.39
CA GLY A 20 83.38 71.92 -30.76
C GLY A 20 83.80 71.90 -32.24
N SER A 21 84.95 71.33 -32.52
CA SER A 21 85.44 70.98 -33.85
C SER A 21 85.75 69.48 -33.90
N GLY A 22 85.15 68.77 -34.86
CA GLY A 22 85.25 67.30 -34.93
C GLY A 22 84.58 66.57 -33.75
N THR A 23 83.64 67.24 -33.06
CA THR A 23 82.88 66.72 -31.93
C THR A 23 81.52 66.17 -32.38
N ALA A 24 80.91 65.32 -31.55
CA ALA A 24 79.57 64.76 -31.71
C ALA A 24 78.83 64.83 -30.38
N PHE A 25 78.55 66.04 -29.91
CA PHE A 25 77.98 66.28 -28.57
C PHE A 25 76.60 65.65 -28.36
N ILE A 26 75.70 65.66 -29.36
CA ILE A 26 74.32 65.15 -29.19
C ILE A 26 74.34 63.65 -28.93
N ALA A 27 75.20 62.92 -29.64
CA ALA A 27 75.27 61.47 -29.50
C ALA A 27 75.98 61.01 -28.21
N ASN A 28 76.80 61.88 -27.59
CA ASN A 28 77.73 61.48 -26.54
C ASN A 28 77.56 62.21 -25.20
N SER A 29 76.57 63.11 -25.09
CA SER A 29 76.26 63.80 -23.83
C SER A 29 74.79 64.21 -23.77
N ARG A 30 74.32 64.51 -22.56
CA ARG A 30 72.99 65.04 -22.26
C ARG A 30 73.12 66.28 -21.38
N VAL A 31 72.09 67.11 -21.38
CA VAL A 31 71.94 68.17 -20.37
C VAL A 31 71.97 67.53 -18.98
N GLY A 32 72.78 68.09 -18.08
CA GLY A 32 73.09 67.56 -16.75
C GLY A 32 74.39 66.76 -16.65
N ASP A 33 75.03 66.40 -17.77
CA ASP A 33 76.33 65.72 -17.75
C ASP A 33 77.47 66.66 -17.32
N GLY A 34 78.59 66.07 -16.90
CA GLY A 34 79.80 66.79 -16.57
C GLY A 34 80.66 67.05 -17.81
N PHE A 35 80.90 68.32 -18.13
CA PHE A 35 81.91 68.75 -19.07
C PHE A 35 83.19 69.10 -18.32
N ARG A 36 84.31 68.49 -18.71
CA ARG A 36 85.65 68.85 -18.22
C ARG A 36 86.36 69.69 -19.27
N GLY A 37 86.62 70.95 -18.93
CA GLY A 37 87.25 71.91 -19.82
C GLY A 37 88.76 71.69 -20.00
N PRO A 38 89.39 72.40 -20.96
CA PRO A 38 90.85 72.37 -21.18
C PRO A 38 91.67 72.87 -20.00
N ASP A 39 91.06 73.67 -19.12
CA ASP A 39 91.58 74.10 -17.82
C ASP A 39 91.58 72.98 -16.76
N GLY A 40 90.96 71.83 -17.07
CA GLY A 40 90.78 70.70 -16.16
C GLY A 40 89.61 70.86 -15.19
N GLY A 41 88.88 71.99 -15.24
CA GLY A 41 87.72 72.31 -14.41
C GLY A 41 86.46 71.55 -14.83
N TRP A 42 85.53 71.38 -13.89
CA TRP A 42 84.25 70.69 -14.11
C TRP A 42 83.10 71.66 -14.20
N TYR A 43 82.25 71.45 -15.20
CA TYR A 43 81.10 72.27 -15.51
C TYR A 43 79.90 71.39 -15.83
N GLU A 44 78.70 71.84 -15.49
CA GLU A 44 77.45 71.18 -15.85
C GLU A 44 77.06 71.59 -17.27
N VAL A 45 76.73 70.61 -18.12
CA VAL A 45 76.15 70.86 -19.43
C VAL A 45 74.71 71.32 -19.27
N THR A 46 74.39 72.56 -19.61
CA THR A 46 73.05 73.15 -19.45
C THR A 46 72.20 73.11 -20.72
N ASN A 47 72.84 73.03 -21.89
CA ASN A 47 72.17 72.88 -23.18
C ASN A 47 73.11 72.22 -24.19
N ILE A 48 72.58 71.45 -25.13
CA ILE A 48 73.32 70.93 -26.28
C ILE A 48 72.57 71.39 -27.53
N ALA A 49 73.10 72.42 -28.19
CA ALA A 49 72.45 73.04 -29.32
C ALA A 49 72.72 72.29 -30.64
N SER A 50 73.89 71.66 -30.77
CA SER A 50 74.27 70.83 -31.92
C SER A 50 75.41 69.88 -31.54
N ASP A 51 75.84 69.02 -32.48
CA ASP A 51 77.05 68.19 -32.30
C ASP A 51 78.34 68.99 -32.08
N THR A 52 78.32 70.30 -32.37
CA THR A 52 79.46 71.22 -32.29
C THR A 52 79.20 72.44 -31.40
N ALA A 53 78.06 72.51 -30.70
CA ALA A 53 77.76 73.64 -29.82
C ALA A 53 77.00 73.17 -28.58
N MET A 54 77.55 73.47 -27.40
CA MET A 54 76.89 73.23 -26.11
C MET A 54 77.09 74.41 -25.17
N SER A 55 76.27 74.48 -24.13
CA SER A 55 76.36 75.49 -23.08
C SER A 55 76.69 74.83 -21.75
N ILE A 56 77.53 75.48 -20.95
CA ILE A 56 77.97 74.98 -19.64
C ILE A 56 77.66 75.97 -18.51
N SER A 57 77.54 75.47 -17.28
CA SER A 57 77.38 76.26 -16.05
C SER A 57 78.27 75.72 -14.93
N PRO A 58 78.95 76.58 -14.15
CA PRO A 58 79.08 78.02 -14.35
C PRO A 58 79.80 78.36 -15.67
N ASN A 59 79.84 79.64 -16.07
CA ASN A 59 80.60 80.07 -17.26
C ASN A 59 82.07 79.65 -17.14
N TYR A 60 82.72 79.37 -18.26
CA TYR A 60 84.10 78.88 -18.32
C TYR A 60 85.07 79.80 -17.57
N GLN A 61 85.80 79.26 -16.59
CA GLN A 61 86.60 80.05 -15.64
C GLN A 61 88.07 80.17 -16.06
N GLY A 62 88.58 79.20 -16.84
CA GLY A 62 89.95 79.20 -17.37
C GLY A 62 90.22 80.28 -18.44
N ALA A 63 91.48 80.44 -18.80
CA ALA A 63 91.89 81.32 -19.90
C ALA A 63 91.30 80.85 -21.24
N THR A 64 90.89 81.80 -22.09
CA THR A 64 90.32 81.51 -23.43
C THR A 64 91.23 80.58 -24.23
N ASN A 65 90.66 79.48 -24.73
CA ASN A 65 91.37 78.48 -25.51
C ASN A 65 90.55 78.16 -26.76
N ASN A 66 91.13 78.38 -27.95
CA ASN A 66 90.45 78.20 -29.22
C ASN A 66 90.49 76.75 -29.77
N ALA A 67 91.27 75.85 -29.15
CA ALA A 67 91.38 74.45 -29.55
C ALA A 67 91.90 73.57 -28.39
N GLY A 68 91.15 73.51 -27.30
CA GLY A 68 91.53 72.74 -26.11
C GLY A 68 91.01 71.30 -26.11
N GLY A 69 91.71 70.41 -25.39
CA GLY A 69 91.20 69.08 -25.08
C GLY A 69 90.10 69.14 -24.02
N TYR A 70 89.14 68.23 -24.08
CA TYR A 70 88.00 68.17 -23.15
C TYR A 70 87.62 66.72 -22.85
N ALA A 71 86.72 66.53 -21.89
CA ALA A 71 86.05 65.25 -21.70
C ALA A 71 84.59 65.44 -21.28
N LEU A 72 83.69 64.58 -21.76
CA LEU A 72 82.30 64.48 -21.29
C LEU A 72 82.14 63.24 -20.42
N ALA A 73 81.64 63.46 -19.21
CA ALA A 73 81.34 62.42 -18.22
C ALA A 73 79.82 62.36 -18.00
N PRO A 74 79.17 61.23 -18.31
CA PRO A 74 77.76 61.05 -18.01
C PRO A 74 77.50 61.15 -16.51
N LEU A 75 76.67 62.10 -16.08
CA LEU A 75 76.25 62.25 -14.69
C LEU A 75 74.77 61.86 -14.59
N GLN A 76 74.49 60.57 -14.35
CA GLN A 76 73.12 60.13 -14.17
C GLN A 76 72.60 60.61 -12.80
N GLY A 77 71.78 61.66 -12.79
CA GLY A 77 70.91 61.94 -11.67
C GLY A 77 70.04 60.72 -11.40
N TYR A 78 70.03 60.22 -10.16
CA TYR A 78 69.26 59.04 -9.76
C TYR A 78 67.83 59.11 -10.28
N VAL A 79 67.28 57.98 -10.75
CA VAL A 79 65.92 57.84 -11.27
C VAL A 79 64.88 57.97 -10.12
N GLN A 80 64.91 59.07 -9.38
CA GLN A 80 64.22 59.27 -8.11
C GLN A 80 62.70 59.28 -8.28
N ALA A 81 62.20 59.95 -9.32
CA ALA A 81 60.76 60.04 -9.58
C ALA A 81 60.13 58.67 -9.86
N SER A 82 60.79 57.79 -10.61
CA SER A 82 60.28 56.44 -10.85
C SER A 82 60.42 55.54 -9.61
N ALA A 83 61.49 55.72 -8.84
CA ALA A 83 61.70 54.98 -7.59
C ALA A 83 60.65 55.33 -6.53
N ASP A 84 60.30 56.62 -6.39
CA ASP A 84 59.26 57.06 -5.46
C ASP A 84 57.85 56.63 -5.91
N ALA A 85 57.56 56.68 -7.21
CA ALA A 85 56.30 56.17 -7.75
C ALA A 85 56.13 54.66 -7.50
N LEU A 86 57.18 53.86 -7.73
CA LEU A 86 57.17 52.43 -7.43
C LEU A 86 57.04 52.16 -5.93
N ARG A 87 57.72 52.94 -5.08
CA ARG A 87 57.61 52.81 -3.61
C ARG A 87 56.21 53.12 -3.10
N ALA A 88 55.54 54.15 -3.64
CA ALA A 88 54.16 54.47 -3.27
C ALA A 88 53.20 53.31 -3.61
N LEU A 89 53.36 52.69 -4.78
CA LEU A 89 52.59 51.51 -5.17
C LEU A 89 52.81 50.34 -4.19
N VAL A 90 54.07 50.04 -3.85
CA VAL A 90 54.42 48.95 -2.92
C VAL A 90 53.88 49.22 -1.51
N LEU A 91 53.90 50.46 -1.02
CA LEU A 91 53.35 50.79 0.30
C LEU A 91 51.83 50.63 0.36
N GLN A 92 51.12 51.04 -0.69
CA GLN A 92 49.66 50.98 -0.72
C GLN A 92 49.11 49.58 -1.01
N TYR A 93 49.75 48.85 -1.92
CA TYR A 93 49.26 47.57 -2.42
C TYR A 93 50.12 46.37 -2.06
N GLY A 94 51.38 46.54 -1.64
CA GLY A 94 52.30 45.43 -1.37
C GLY A 94 51.78 44.49 -0.29
N GLN A 95 51.32 45.02 0.85
CA GLN A 95 50.73 44.19 1.90
C GLN A 95 49.41 43.54 1.47
N LYS A 96 48.58 44.24 0.67
CA LYS A 96 47.30 43.70 0.17
C LYS A 96 47.51 42.57 -0.82
N LEU A 97 48.45 42.74 -1.76
CA LEU A 97 48.82 41.73 -2.75
C LEU A 97 49.50 40.54 -2.07
N ALA A 98 50.36 40.77 -1.08
CA ALA A 98 50.94 39.70 -0.28
C ALA A 98 49.87 38.94 0.52
N ALA A 99 48.87 39.64 1.06
CA ALA A 99 47.77 39.04 1.83
C ALA A 99 46.84 38.16 0.97
N LEU A 100 46.79 38.36 -0.35
CA LEU A 100 46.06 37.46 -1.25
C LEU A 100 46.69 36.05 -1.25
N GLY A 101 47.99 35.90 -0.94
CA GLY A 101 48.66 34.61 -0.87
C GLY A 101 48.48 33.81 -2.17
N THR A 102 48.08 32.54 -2.08
CA THR A 102 47.84 31.70 -3.27
C THR A 102 46.55 32.02 -4.01
N THR A 103 45.68 32.86 -3.44
CA THR A 103 44.36 33.22 -3.99
C THR A 103 44.49 34.09 -5.24
N GLY A 104 45.59 34.85 -5.38
CA GLY A 104 45.86 35.70 -6.55
C GLY A 104 46.35 34.97 -7.80
N ASN A 105 46.53 33.64 -7.75
CA ASN A 105 47.10 32.84 -8.84
C ASN A 105 46.04 32.12 -9.70
N TYR A 106 44.76 32.45 -9.55
CA TYR A 106 43.67 31.78 -10.25
C TYR A 106 42.81 32.78 -11.02
N ASP A 107 42.46 32.46 -12.27
CA ASP A 107 41.50 33.23 -13.07
C ASP A 107 40.08 33.15 -12.49
N ILE A 108 39.74 31.98 -11.89
CA ILE A 108 38.49 31.74 -11.16
C ILE A 108 38.85 31.25 -9.77
N LEU A 109 38.33 31.92 -8.75
CA LEU A 109 38.64 31.57 -7.37
C LEU A 109 38.02 30.21 -7.00
N PRO A 110 38.81 29.22 -6.54
CA PRO A 110 38.23 27.95 -6.14
C PRO A 110 37.39 28.11 -4.88
N VAL A 111 36.38 27.26 -4.70
CA VAL A 111 35.49 27.26 -3.52
C VAL A 111 36.29 27.20 -2.21
N ALA A 112 37.36 26.40 -2.18
CA ALA A 112 38.27 26.28 -1.02
C ALA A 112 38.99 27.58 -0.64
N LYS A 113 38.96 28.60 -1.50
CA LYS A 113 39.55 29.93 -1.29
C LYS A 113 38.51 31.06 -1.34
N GLY A 114 37.22 30.74 -1.19
CA GLY A 114 36.15 31.74 -1.15
C GLY A 114 35.44 31.99 -2.49
N GLY A 115 35.55 31.07 -3.45
CA GLY A 115 34.91 31.17 -4.78
C GLY A 115 33.38 31.29 -4.80
N THR A 116 32.71 31.17 -3.65
CA THR A 116 31.27 31.43 -3.49
C THR A 116 30.95 32.86 -3.06
N GLY A 117 31.96 33.67 -2.74
CA GLY A 117 31.79 35.04 -2.22
C GLY A 117 31.14 35.13 -0.83
N ALA A 118 30.98 34.00 -0.14
CA ALA A 118 30.21 33.90 1.11
C ALA A 118 31.08 33.97 2.37
N THR A 119 30.57 34.63 3.42
CA THR A 119 31.21 34.69 4.75
C THR A 119 30.53 33.79 5.79
N THR A 120 29.37 33.20 5.46
CA THR A 120 28.65 32.24 6.30
C THR A 120 28.31 30.98 5.52
N GLY A 121 28.16 29.85 6.24
CA GLY A 121 27.74 28.58 5.64
C GLY A 121 26.44 28.70 4.81
N PRO A 122 25.38 29.35 5.32
CA PRO A 122 24.14 29.51 4.55
C PRO A 122 24.29 30.25 3.23
N THR A 123 25.04 31.35 3.21
CA THR A 123 25.32 32.11 1.99
C THR A 123 26.21 31.34 1.01
N ALA A 124 27.10 30.46 1.51
CA ALA A 124 27.93 29.62 0.66
C ALA A 124 27.10 28.55 -0.07
N LEU A 125 26.14 27.93 0.62
CA LEU A 125 25.20 26.99 0.01
C LEU A 125 24.32 27.65 -1.06
N ASN A 126 23.97 28.92 -0.88
CA ASN A 126 23.25 29.70 -1.90
C ASN A 126 24.16 30.02 -3.10
N GLY A 127 25.41 30.42 -2.87
CA GLY A 127 26.39 30.62 -3.95
C GLY A 127 26.68 29.34 -4.76
N LEU A 128 26.55 28.16 -4.14
CA LEU A 128 26.60 26.86 -4.82
C LEU A 128 25.25 26.47 -5.49
N GLY A 129 24.20 27.27 -5.31
CA GLY A 129 22.84 27.06 -5.84
C GLY A 129 22.06 25.92 -5.21
N LEU A 130 22.48 25.43 -4.04
CA LEU A 130 21.87 24.26 -3.39
C LEU A 130 20.64 24.59 -2.53
N ARG A 131 20.47 25.86 -2.11
CA ARG A 131 19.43 26.24 -1.13
C ARG A 131 18.08 26.62 -1.74
N ASP A 132 18.10 27.10 -2.99
CA ASP A 132 16.90 27.50 -3.74
C ASP A 132 16.56 26.49 -4.85
N GLY A 133 17.25 25.34 -4.89
CA GLY A 133 16.97 24.26 -5.83
C GLY A 133 17.36 24.57 -7.28
N ALA A 134 18.32 25.47 -7.50
CA ALA A 134 18.79 25.81 -8.85
C ALA A 134 19.56 24.66 -9.52
N TYR A 135 20.09 23.71 -8.73
CA TYR A 135 20.86 22.57 -9.22
C TYR A 135 20.43 21.25 -8.56
N ASP A 136 20.43 20.19 -9.35
CA ASP A 136 20.33 18.81 -8.85
C ASP A 136 21.65 18.37 -8.21
N MET A 137 21.56 17.65 -7.09
CA MET A 137 22.72 17.06 -6.43
C MET A 137 22.88 15.60 -6.83
N LEU A 138 23.91 15.30 -7.63
CA LEU A 138 24.33 13.92 -7.88
C LEU A 138 25.42 13.52 -6.88
N ILE A 139 25.03 12.76 -5.85
CA ILE A 139 25.93 12.31 -4.79
C ILE A 139 26.23 10.81 -4.93
N LYS A 140 27.51 10.45 -4.97
CA LYS A 140 27.94 9.04 -5.05
C LYS A 140 27.64 8.27 -3.76
N SER A 141 27.79 8.93 -2.61
CA SER A 141 27.42 8.40 -1.30
C SER A 141 27.15 9.54 -0.33
N MET A 142 26.28 9.30 0.66
CA MET A 142 25.94 10.22 1.72
C MET A 142 26.05 9.51 3.07
N GLY A 143 26.83 10.09 3.99
CA GLY A 143 26.95 9.62 5.37
C GLY A 143 26.13 10.50 6.30
N LEU A 144 25.18 9.91 7.03
CA LEU A 144 24.36 10.58 8.03
C LEU A 144 24.85 10.16 9.42
N ARG A 145 25.19 11.11 10.29
CA ARG A 145 25.82 10.83 11.61
C ARG A 145 25.09 11.44 12.80
N GLY A 146 24.02 12.20 12.55
CA GLY A 146 23.24 12.86 13.60
C GLY A 146 21.76 12.63 13.40
N ALA A 147 21.02 12.71 14.49
CA ALA A 147 19.57 12.70 14.46
C ALA A 147 19.05 13.84 13.57
N PRO A 148 17.97 13.63 12.80
CA PRO A 148 17.39 14.69 12.01
C PRO A 148 16.91 15.82 12.93
N VAL A 149 17.46 17.03 12.74
CA VAL A 149 17.07 18.25 13.48
C VAL A 149 15.98 18.97 12.70
N GLY A 150 14.92 19.43 13.37
CA GLY A 150 13.92 20.30 12.76
C GLY A 150 12.70 19.61 12.13
N TYR A 151 12.44 18.32 12.40
CA TYR A 151 11.24 17.62 11.90
C TYR A 151 9.90 18.22 12.39
N ASN A 152 9.95 19.12 13.37
CA ASN A 152 8.83 19.94 13.83
C ASN A 152 8.48 21.09 12.86
N VAL A 153 9.27 21.30 11.81
CA VAL A 153 8.97 22.22 10.70
C VAL A 153 8.51 21.40 9.48
N GLN A 154 7.73 22.04 8.59
CA GLN A 154 7.30 21.41 7.36
C GLN A 154 8.51 21.10 6.45
N GLY A 155 8.64 19.85 6.03
CA GLY A 155 9.71 19.40 5.15
C GLY A 155 9.89 17.88 5.13
N PHE A 156 10.88 17.44 4.35
CA PHE A 156 11.39 16.08 4.34
C PHE A 156 12.78 16.07 4.98
N TYR A 157 12.98 15.15 5.93
CA TYR A 157 14.21 15.05 6.70
C TYR A 157 14.75 13.62 6.62
N VAL A 158 16.06 13.50 6.44
CA VAL A 158 16.78 12.23 6.52
C VAL A 158 17.88 12.39 7.57
N GLY A 159 18.01 11.42 8.47
CA GLY A 159 19.03 11.46 9.52
C GLY A 159 19.33 10.08 10.08
N TRP A 160 20.21 10.03 11.08
CA TRP A 160 20.69 8.80 11.70
C TRP A 160 20.36 8.78 13.19
N ASN A 161 19.86 7.64 13.66
CA ASN A 161 19.65 7.33 15.06
C ASN A 161 18.70 8.30 15.80
N GLY A 162 17.66 8.78 15.11
CA GLY A 162 16.67 9.70 15.66
C GLY A 162 15.84 9.12 16.81
N ASN A 163 15.56 7.81 16.81
CA ASN A 163 14.88 7.14 17.93
C ASN A 163 15.82 6.33 18.83
N GLY A 164 17.15 6.42 18.62
CA GLY A 164 18.13 5.71 19.46
C GLY A 164 18.35 4.22 19.13
N ASN A 165 17.84 3.70 18.00
CA ASN A 165 17.93 2.29 17.63
C ASN A 165 18.92 2.00 16.48
N GLY A 166 19.81 2.94 16.16
CA GLY A 166 20.80 2.80 15.09
C GLY A 166 20.19 2.78 13.69
N GLU A 167 19.03 3.39 13.49
CA GLU A 167 18.31 3.39 12.23
C GLU A 167 18.54 4.66 11.39
N VAL A 168 18.30 4.56 10.08
CA VAL A 168 18.09 5.76 9.24
C VAL A 168 16.64 6.17 9.38
N ASN A 169 16.39 7.44 9.72
CA ASN A 169 15.04 7.99 9.74
C ASN A 169 14.75 8.68 8.41
N TYR A 170 13.56 8.42 7.87
CA TYR A 170 12.97 9.13 6.74
C TYR A 170 11.69 9.78 7.24
N ILE A 171 11.71 11.09 7.44
CA ILE A 171 10.63 11.80 8.11
C ILE A 171 10.03 12.81 7.13
N CYS A 172 8.78 12.56 6.72
CA CYS A 172 7.98 13.54 5.98
C CYS A 172 6.97 14.18 6.93
N ASN A 173 7.12 15.48 7.20
CA ASN A 173 6.11 16.23 7.92
C ASN A 173 4.85 16.38 7.04
N ARG A 174 3.66 16.33 7.64
CA ARG A 174 2.38 16.42 6.92
C ARG A 174 2.21 17.72 6.11
N GLY A 175 2.90 18.80 6.47
CA GLY A 175 2.98 20.03 5.67
C GLY A 175 1.62 20.67 5.33
N GLY A 176 0.62 20.48 6.20
CA GLY A 176 -0.74 21.00 6.04
C GLY A 176 -1.70 20.16 5.16
N ALA A 177 -1.23 19.08 4.50
CA ALA A 177 -2.04 18.25 3.59
C ALA A 177 -2.15 16.79 4.08
N LEU A 178 -2.30 15.80 3.18
CA LEU A 178 -2.38 14.38 3.57
C LEU A 178 -1.07 13.86 4.19
N GLY A 179 0.08 14.39 3.73
CA GLY A 179 1.41 13.94 4.12
C GLY A 179 1.72 12.52 3.65
N GLY A 180 2.95 12.06 3.91
CA GLY A 180 3.40 10.70 3.59
C GLY A 180 4.52 10.64 2.57
N HIS A 181 4.84 9.42 2.16
CA HIS A 181 5.89 9.11 1.20
C HIS A 181 5.27 8.52 -0.06
N THR A 182 5.88 8.81 -1.20
CA THR A 182 5.48 8.27 -2.49
C THR A 182 6.73 7.83 -3.24
N TRP A 183 6.68 6.64 -3.81
CA TRP A 183 7.79 6.05 -4.54
C TRP A 183 7.28 5.37 -5.80
N TRP A 184 8.01 5.52 -6.90
CA TRP A 184 7.77 4.82 -8.16
C TRP A 184 9.11 4.53 -8.84
N SER A 185 9.14 3.51 -9.68
CA SER A 185 10.24 3.28 -10.61
C SER A 185 10.00 4.02 -11.92
N VAL A 186 11.02 4.05 -12.78
CA VAL A 186 10.88 4.42 -14.20
C VAL A 186 11.41 3.28 -15.05
N ASN A 187 10.98 3.20 -16.30
CA ASN A 187 11.56 2.26 -17.26
C ASN A 187 13.03 2.60 -17.59
N SER A 188 13.73 1.69 -18.27
CA SER A 188 15.19 1.77 -18.49
C SER A 188 15.64 3.02 -19.26
N ASP A 189 14.77 3.59 -20.08
CA ASP A 189 14.97 4.80 -20.88
C ASP A 189 14.40 6.07 -20.20
N ASN A 190 13.86 5.95 -18.98
CA ASN A 190 13.28 7.04 -18.21
C ASN A 190 12.11 7.80 -18.90
N THR A 191 11.37 7.12 -19.77
CA THR A 191 10.25 7.70 -20.54
C THR A 191 8.87 7.44 -19.94
N ALA A 192 8.75 6.45 -19.03
CA ALA A 192 7.49 6.10 -18.38
C ALA A 192 7.69 5.77 -16.89
N ALA A 193 6.79 6.29 -16.06
CA ALA A 193 6.73 5.95 -14.64
C ALA A 193 6.07 4.58 -14.45
N GLY A 194 6.67 3.78 -13.57
CA GLY A 194 6.07 2.57 -13.04
C GLY A 194 4.94 2.86 -12.05
N PRO A 195 4.37 1.80 -11.44
CA PRO A 195 3.28 1.95 -10.49
C PRO A 195 3.72 2.72 -9.24
N VAL A 196 2.84 3.63 -8.78
CA VAL A 196 3.07 4.44 -7.59
C VAL A 196 2.70 3.68 -6.34
N MET A 197 3.59 3.68 -5.36
CA MET A 197 3.36 3.19 -4.00
C MET A 197 3.37 4.36 -3.03
N THR A 198 2.52 4.31 -1.99
CA THR A 198 2.46 5.37 -0.98
C THR A 198 2.47 4.82 0.44
N TYR A 199 3.02 5.58 1.38
CA TYR A 199 2.87 5.37 2.81
C TYR A 199 2.38 6.64 3.48
N SER A 200 1.15 6.60 3.98
CA SER A 200 0.48 7.78 4.53
C SER A 200 0.89 8.05 5.97
N TYR A 201 0.59 9.27 6.46
CA TYR A 201 0.76 9.59 7.89
C TYR A 201 -0.01 8.65 8.81
N ALA A 202 -1.15 8.09 8.36
CA ALA A 202 -1.94 7.14 9.14
C ALA A 202 -1.31 5.73 9.19
N GLY A 203 -0.12 5.55 8.62
CA GLY A 203 0.57 4.27 8.58
C GLY A 203 0.05 3.30 7.51
N ILE A 204 -0.73 3.80 6.55
CA ILE A 204 -1.30 2.97 5.48
C ILE A 204 -0.29 2.87 4.34
N LEU A 205 0.18 1.66 4.05
CA LEU A 205 0.92 1.34 2.84
C LEU A 205 -0.06 0.98 1.72
N SER A 206 -0.05 1.75 0.63
CA SER A 206 -0.82 1.46 -0.60
C SER A 206 0.12 1.00 -1.70
N VAL A 207 -0.05 -0.23 -2.15
CA VAL A 207 0.70 -0.83 -3.26
C VAL A 207 -0.29 -1.39 -4.30
N PRO A 208 -0.05 -1.20 -5.60
CA PRO A 208 -0.93 -1.75 -6.65
C PRO A 208 -0.99 -3.27 -6.66
N GLN A 209 0.10 -3.93 -6.29
CA GLN A 209 0.18 -5.38 -6.11
C GLN A 209 1.18 -5.69 -5.00
N LEU A 210 0.85 -6.66 -4.14
CA LEU A 210 1.74 -7.21 -3.12
C LEU A 210 2.03 -8.68 -3.45
N SER A 211 3.30 -9.03 -3.61
CA SER A 211 3.75 -10.42 -3.80
C SER A 211 4.48 -10.90 -2.55
N VAL A 212 4.01 -11.99 -1.94
CA VAL A 212 4.58 -12.59 -0.73
C VAL A 212 5.01 -14.02 -1.07
N THR A 213 6.32 -14.25 -1.19
CA THR A 213 6.86 -15.49 -1.79
C THR A 213 7.52 -16.47 -0.81
N ALA A 214 7.95 -16.01 0.38
CA ALA A 214 8.67 -16.84 1.34
C ALA A 214 7.79 -17.37 2.49
N SER A 215 6.95 -16.52 3.07
CA SER A 215 6.08 -16.89 4.19
C SER A 215 4.73 -16.17 4.07
N PRO A 216 3.62 -16.91 3.96
CA PRO A 216 2.29 -16.32 3.89
C PRO A 216 1.95 -15.42 5.10
N ILE A 217 1.08 -14.44 4.91
CA ILE A 217 0.57 -13.62 6.02
C ILE A 217 -0.20 -14.52 7.00
N ALA A 218 0.12 -14.43 8.28
CA ALA A 218 -0.52 -15.20 9.35
C ALA A 218 -2.03 -14.92 9.42
N ILE A 219 -2.82 -15.91 9.86
CA ILE A 219 -4.28 -15.77 10.03
C ILE A 219 -4.63 -14.67 11.04
N SER A 220 -3.87 -14.58 12.13
CA SER A 220 -4.02 -13.53 13.13
C SER A 220 -3.82 -12.11 12.57
N SER A 221 -3.18 -11.98 11.41
CA SER A 221 -2.95 -10.72 10.72
C SER A 221 -3.84 -10.55 9.49
N GLY A 222 -4.96 -11.30 9.42
CA GLY A 222 -5.94 -11.23 8.33
C GLY A 222 -5.57 -12.02 7.08
N GLY A 223 -4.44 -12.75 7.08
CA GLY A 223 -4.11 -13.68 6.01
C GLY A 223 -4.91 -14.97 6.09
N THR A 224 -4.89 -15.79 5.05
CA THR A 224 -5.28 -17.21 5.20
C THR A 224 -4.06 -18.09 5.39
N SER A 225 -2.84 -17.53 5.40
CA SER A 225 -1.56 -18.24 5.32
C SER A 225 -1.45 -19.24 4.15
N ALA A 226 -2.25 -19.05 3.11
CA ALA A 226 -2.33 -19.93 1.95
C ALA A 226 -1.89 -19.20 0.68
N THR A 227 -1.15 -19.89 -0.18
CA THR A 227 -0.80 -19.40 -1.53
C THR A 227 -1.77 -19.90 -2.61
N THR A 228 -2.76 -20.70 -2.24
CA THR A 228 -3.79 -21.23 -3.15
C THR A 228 -5.18 -21.11 -2.54
N ALA A 229 -6.21 -21.01 -3.39
CA ALA A 229 -7.60 -20.94 -2.94
C ALA A 229 -8.04 -22.20 -2.16
N ALA A 230 -7.53 -23.38 -2.52
CA ALA A 230 -7.83 -24.62 -1.82
C ALA A 230 -7.30 -24.60 -0.38
N GLN A 231 -6.03 -24.23 -0.20
CA GLN A 231 -5.42 -24.12 1.12
C GLN A 231 -6.07 -23.01 1.95
N ALA A 232 -6.51 -21.91 1.31
CA ALA A 232 -7.22 -20.83 2.00
C ALA A 232 -8.52 -21.32 2.65
N ARG A 233 -9.33 -22.13 1.93
CA ARG A 233 -10.57 -22.71 2.47
C ARG A 233 -10.31 -23.70 3.59
N THR A 234 -9.23 -24.49 3.49
CA THR A 234 -8.78 -25.37 4.57
C THR A 234 -8.40 -24.56 5.81
N ASN A 235 -7.65 -23.48 5.64
CA ASN A 235 -7.17 -22.65 6.74
C ASN A 235 -8.30 -21.85 7.42
N LEU A 236 -9.41 -21.62 6.71
CA LEU A 236 -10.67 -21.09 7.29
C LEU A 236 -11.52 -22.15 8.01
N GLY A 237 -11.09 -23.42 8.03
CA GLY A 237 -11.81 -24.52 8.68
C GLY A 237 -13.06 -25.03 7.93
N LEU A 238 -13.32 -24.54 6.72
CA LEU A 238 -14.51 -24.91 5.95
C LEU A 238 -14.30 -26.11 5.01
N GLY A 239 -13.05 -26.46 4.70
CA GLY A 239 -12.69 -27.63 3.90
C GLY A 239 -13.37 -27.69 2.52
N SER A 240 -13.94 -28.86 2.19
CA SER A 240 -14.60 -29.11 0.89
C SER A 240 -16.04 -28.61 0.79
N ALA A 241 -16.65 -28.15 1.89
CA ALA A 241 -17.97 -27.52 1.86
C ALA A 241 -17.92 -26.12 1.24
N ALA A 242 -16.76 -25.45 1.33
CA ALA A 242 -16.56 -24.08 0.85
C ALA A 242 -16.55 -23.91 -0.69
N ILE A 243 -16.77 -24.97 -1.46
CA ILE A 243 -16.93 -24.92 -2.92
C ILE A 243 -18.35 -25.28 -3.38
N GLU A 244 -19.25 -25.57 -2.45
CA GLU A 244 -20.62 -25.94 -2.77
C GLU A 244 -21.52 -24.70 -2.78
N ASN A 245 -22.37 -24.58 -3.81
CA ASN A 245 -23.43 -23.56 -3.81
C ASN A 245 -24.49 -23.87 -2.76
N THR A 246 -24.78 -25.15 -2.57
CA THR A 246 -25.65 -25.68 -1.52
C THR A 246 -24.93 -26.86 -0.89
N VAL A 247 -24.68 -26.82 0.42
CA VAL A 247 -23.95 -27.89 1.10
C VAL A 247 -24.82 -29.16 1.13
N PRO A 248 -24.41 -30.25 0.46
CA PRO A 248 -25.16 -31.50 0.49
C PRO A 248 -25.11 -32.15 1.88
N VAL A 249 -26.05 -33.04 2.17
CA VAL A 249 -26.05 -33.82 3.42
C VAL A 249 -24.73 -34.57 3.59
N SER A 250 -24.15 -35.13 2.52
CA SER A 250 -22.86 -35.83 2.56
C SER A 250 -21.68 -34.96 3.04
N LYS A 251 -21.83 -33.63 3.05
CA LYS A 251 -20.83 -32.66 3.52
C LYS A 251 -21.24 -31.95 4.81
N GLY A 252 -22.20 -32.48 5.56
CA GLY A 252 -22.55 -31.96 6.88
C GLY A 252 -23.51 -30.78 6.88
N GLY A 253 -24.26 -30.53 5.80
CA GLY A 253 -25.20 -29.39 5.71
C GLY A 253 -26.27 -29.34 6.81
N THR A 254 -26.46 -30.43 7.55
CA THR A 254 -27.39 -30.55 8.69
C THR A 254 -26.69 -31.03 9.97
N GLY A 255 -25.35 -30.95 10.04
CA GLY A 255 -24.55 -31.47 11.16
C GLY A 255 -24.33 -32.99 11.14
N GLY A 256 -24.79 -33.70 10.11
CA GLY A 256 -24.55 -35.13 9.88
C GLY A 256 -24.18 -35.40 8.42
N THR A 257 -23.46 -36.49 8.15
CA THR A 257 -22.97 -36.85 6.81
C THR A 257 -23.83 -37.90 6.09
N ASP A 258 -24.94 -38.31 6.70
CA ASP A 258 -25.90 -39.26 6.13
C ASP A 258 -27.35 -38.83 6.38
N THR A 259 -28.29 -39.40 5.62
CA THR A 259 -29.71 -39.05 5.73
C THR A 259 -30.32 -39.35 7.11
N PRO A 260 -30.01 -40.49 7.78
CA PRO A 260 -30.50 -40.74 9.13
C PRO A 260 -30.08 -39.68 10.15
N SER A 261 -28.79 -39.31 10.19
CA SER A 261 -28.27 -38.29 11.10
C SER A 261 -28.83 -36.91 10.76
N ALA A 262 -28.99 -36.60 9.47
CA ALA A 262 -29.63 -35.37 9.03
C ALA A 262 -31.06 -35.22 9.56
N ARG A 263 -31.87 -36.30 9.48
CA ARG A 263 -33.23 -36.30 10.04
C ARG A 263 -33.22 -36.11 11.55
N ALA A 264 -32.32 -36.81 12.25
CA ALA A 264 -32.18 -36.71 13.70
C ALA A 264 -31.81 -35.27 14.13
N ASN A 265 -30.83 -34.65 13.47
CA ASN A 265 -30.40 -33.28 13.78
C ASN A 265 -31.46 -32.23 13.46
N LEU A 266 -32.34 -32.49 12.48
CA LEU A 266 -33.51 -31.66 12.18
C LEU A 266 -34.68 -31.92 13.15
N GLY A 267 -34.57 -32.85 14.10
CA GLY A 267 -35.64 -33.20 15.03
C GLY A 267 -36.79 -33.98 14.39
N LEU A 268 -36.55 -34.63 13.24
CA LEU A 268 -37.57 -35.42 12.54
C LEU A 268 -37.71 -36.80 13.21
N GLY A 269 -38.90 -37.09 13.76
CA GLY A 269 -39.21 -38.37 14.40
C GLY A 269 -39.43 -39.53 13.41
N SER A 270 -39.75 -40.71 13.95
CA SER A 270 -39.98 -41.94 13.16
C SER A 270 -41.10 -41.82 12.12
N ALA A 271 -42.09 -40.97 12.36
CA ALA A 271 -43.16 -40.67 11.41
C ALA A 271 -42.65 -40.10 10.07
N ALA A 272 -41.48 -39.46 10.04
CA ALA A 272 -40.89 -38.93 8.80
C ALA A 272 -40.46 -40.04 7.81
N LEU A 273 -40.40 -41.29 8.26
CA LEU A 273 -40.07 -42.45 7.43
C LEU A 273 -41.29 -43.33 7.12
N ALA A 274 -42.38 -43.21 7.87
CA ALA A 274 -43.54 -44.06 7.72
C ALA A 274 -44.34 -43.68 6.47
N ALA A 275 -44.81 -44.68 5.72
CA ALA A 275 -45.82 -44.44 4.70
C ALA A 275 -47.10 -43.93 5.36
N ILE A 276 -47.76 -42.93 4.77
CA ILE A 276 -49.02 -42.41 5.32
C ILE A 276 -50.10 -43.51 5.21
N VAL A 277 -50.31 -44.06 4.01
CA VAL A 277 -51.25 -45.14 3.74
C VAL A 277 -50.51 -46.37 3.23
N GLY A 278 -50.80 -47.54 3.79
CA GLY A 278 -50.18 -48.82 3.43
C GLY A 278 -50.51 -49.90 4.45
N VAL A 279 -49.82 -51.03 4.42
CA VAL A 279 -50.00 -52.09 5.42
C VAL A 279 -49.58 -51.56 6.80
N VAL A 280 -50.52 -51.59 7.74
CA VAL A 280 -50.27 -51.22 9.14
C VAL A 280 -49.84 -52.48 9.89
N SER A 281 -48.64 -52.41 10.48
CA SER A 281 -48.01 -53.49 11.22
C SER A 281 -47.37 -52.98 12.50
N GLN A 282 -47.14 -53.90 13.45
CA GLN A 282 -46.55 -53.61 14.75
C GLN A 282 -45.64 -54.76 15.17
N ALA A 283 -44.65 -54.44 15.99
CA ALA A 283 -43.87 -55.42 16.72
C ALA A 283 -43.78 -54.99 18.19
N SER A 284 -44.20 -55.86 19.11
CA SER A 284 -44.15 -55.63 20.56
C SER A 284 -44.79 -54.29 21.02
N GLY A 285 -45.91 -53.91 20.42
CA GLY A 285 -46.64 -52.68 20.72
C GLY A 285 -46.10 -51.44 19.98
N VAL A 286 -45.04 -51.57 19.19
CA VAL A 286 -44.44 -50.47 18.43
C VAL A 286 -44.90 -50.53 16.97
N PRO A 287 -45.50 -49.47 16.41
CA PRO A 287 -45.87 -49.43 15.00
C PRO A 287 -44.62 -49.50 14.10
N THR A 288 -44.61 -50.42 13.15
CA THR A 288 -43.50 -50.66 12.21
C THR A 288 -43.88 -50.41 10.74
N GLY A 289 -45.18 -50.29 10.46
CA GLY A 289 -45.73 -50.12 9.11
C GLY A 289 -46.19 -48.69 8.80
N ALA A 290 -47.20 -48.58 7.95
CA ALA A 290 -47.84 -47.31 7.63
C ALA A 290 -48.62 -46.71 8.82
N ILE A 291 -49.03 -45.44 8.72
CA ILE A 291 -49.87 -44.77 9.73
C ILE A 291 -51.31 -45.27 9.68
N MET A 292 -51.86 -45.52 8.48
CA MET A 292 -53.22 -46.04 8.29
C MET A 292 -53.32 -47.03 7.13
N GLU A 293 -54.25 -47.98 7.25
CA GLU A 293 -54.55 -48.99 6.24
C GLU A 293 -56.06 -49.03 6.03
N TYR A 294 -56.50 -48.88 4.78
CA TYR A 294 -57.89 -49.05 4.39
C TYR A 294 -58.02 -50.25 3.47
N GLY A 295 -59.05 -51.06 3.68
CA GLY A 295 -59.34 -52.17 2.77
C GLY A 295 -60.78 -52.62 2.80
N THR A 296 -61.10 -53.51 1.87
CA THR A 296 -62.42 -54.11 1.71
C THR A 296 -62.29 -55.63 1.63
N ALA A 297 -63.32 -56.33 2.09
CA ALA A 297 -63.52 -57.76 1.94
C ALA A 297 -64.99 -58.03 1.63
N SER A 298 -65.35 -59.28 1.35
CA SER A 298 -66.75 -59.68 1.12
C SER A 298 -67.66 -59.41 2.32
N THR A 299 -67.10 -59.33 3.53
CA THR A 299 -67.84 -59.08 4.78
C THR A 299 -67.95 -57.60 5.16
N GLY A 300 -67.24 -56.68 4.48
CA GLY A 300 -67.28 -55.25 4.78
C GLY A 300 -66.00 -54.51 4.45
N SER A 301 -65.86 -53.31 4.99
CA SER A 301 -64.67 -52.46 4.89
C SER A 301 -64.02 -52.28 6.24
N TYR A 302 -62.73 -51.94 6.26
CA TYR A 302 -62.01 -51.62 7.47
C TYR A 302 -61.09 -50.43 7.32
N LEU A 303 -60.78 -49.83 8.46
CA LEU A 303 -59.71 -48.88 8.64
C LEU A 303 -58.90 -49.31 9.86
N ARG A 304 -57.59 -49.41 9.68
CA ARG A 304 -56.63 -49.78 10.72
C ARG A 304 -55.64 -48.63 10.88
N PHE A 305 -55.34 -48.27 12.12
CA PHE A 305 -54.40 -47.21 12.46
C PHE A 305 -53.18 -47.77 13.19
N ALA A 306 -52.04 -47.10 13.00
CA ALA A 306 -50.78 -47.43 13.64
C ALA A 306 -50.89 -47.44 15.17
N ASP A 307 -51.73 -46.58 15.76
CA ASP A 307 -51.98 -46.55 17.20
C ASP A 307 -52.63 -47.84 17.75
N GLY A 308 -53.10 -48.74 16.87
CA GLY A 308 -53.78 -49.98 17.18
C GLY A 308 -55.31 -49.93 17.12
N THR A 309 -55.88 -48.77 16.79
CA THR A 309 -57.32 -48.62 16.53
C THR A 309 -57.69 -49.34 15.24
N GLN A 310 -58.75 -50.14 15.28
CA GLN A 310 -59.36 -50.75 14.11
C GLN A 310 -60.85 -50.45 14.10
N ALA A 311 -61.35 -50.02 12.95
CA ALA A 311 -62.76 -49.88 12.67
C ALA A 311 -63.11 -50.83 11.52
N CYS A 312 -64.21 -51.56 11.67
CA CYS A 312 -64.76 -52.43 10.66
C CYS A 312 -66.23 -52.09 10.47
N TRP A 313 -66.71 -52.09 9.23
CA TRP A 313 -68.12 -51.82 8.97
C TRP A 313 -68.64 -52.52 7.72
N THR A 314 -69.95 -52.69 7.67
CA THR A 314 -70.69 -53.07 6.47
C THR A 314 -71.98 -52.26 6.39
N ARG A 315 -72.45 -51.98 5.18
CA ARG A 315 -73.72 -51.28 4.92
C ARG A 315 -74.81 -52.22 4.40
N ALA A 316 -74.48 -53.48 4.15
CA ALA A 316 -75.33 -54.43 3.43
C ALA A 316 -75.34 -55.80 4.12
N TYR A 317 -75.52 -55.82 5.44
CA TYR A 317 -75.67 -57.06 6.18
C TYR A 317 -77.13 -57.53 6.12
N THR A 318 -77.37 -58.72 5.58
CA THR A 318 -78.72 -59.32 5.57
C THR A 318 -79.00 -60.05 6.88
N PHE A 319 -79.96 -59.56 7.65
CA PHE A 319 -80.44 -60.18 8.88
C PHE A 319 -81.79 -60.86 8.64
N GLY A 320 -81.82 -62.19 8.74
CA GLY A 320 -83.05 -62.97 8.67
C GLY A 320 -83.14 -63.96 7.49
N PRO A 321 -84.36 -64.45 7.16
CA PRO A 321 -85.64 -63.97 7.66
C PRO A 321 -85.78 -64.16 9.18
N ALA A 322 -86.07 -63.06 9.88
CA ALA A 322 -86.27 -63.08 11.33
C ALA A 322 -87.75 -63.32 11.61
N PRO A 323 -88.15 -64.27 12.48
CA PRO A 323 -89.54 -64.44 12.86
C PRO A 323 -90.11 -63.20 13.56
N ALA A 324 -91.40 -62.93 13.38
CA ALA A 324 -92.08 -61.81 14.00
C ALA A 324 -92.04 -61.90 15.53
N ASN A 325 -91.83 -60.76 16.19
CA ASN A 325 -91.82 -60.56 17.64
C ASN A 325 -90.86 -61.47 18.42
N THR A 326 -89.90 -62.07 17.73
CA THR A 326 -88.92 -62.99 18.32
C THR A 326 -87.54 -62.40 18.24
N THR A 327 -86.81 -62.53 19.34
CA THR A 327 -85.43 -62.10 19.41
C THR A 327 -84.53 -63.12 18.71
N VAL A 328 -83.85 -62.68 17.64
CA VAL A 328 -82.90 -63.51 16.88
C VAL A 328 -81.49 -62.94 17.01
N ASN A 329 -80.50 -63.83 17.03
CA ASN A 329 -79.08 -63.50 16.98
C ASN A 329 -78.52 -63.98 15.64
N SER A 330 -77.71 -63.14 14.98
CA SER A 330 -77.02 -63.48 13.74
C SER A 330 -75.58 -62.98 13.80
N ALA A 331 -74.61 -63.79 13.37
CA ALA A 331 -73.21 -63.43 13.45
C ALA A 331 -72.76 -62.66 12.19
N TRP A 332 -72.08 -61.53 12.38
CA TRP A 332 -71.30 -60.85 11.36
C TRP A 332 -69.82 -61.04 11.68
N THR A 333 -69.05 -61.55 10.71
CA THR A 333 -67.59 -61.66 10.81
C THR A 333 -66.96 -60.38 10.27
N PRO A 334 -66.31 -59.56 11.10
CA PRO A 334 -65.63 -58.37 10.62
C PRO A 334 -64.55 -58.72 9.58
N PRO A 335 -64.29 -57.85 8.58
CA PRO A 335 -63.30 -58.08 7.52
C PRO A 335 -61.86 -58.29 8.03
N LEU A 336 -61.53 -57.79 9.23
CA LEU A 336 -60.30 -58.12 9.95
C LEU A 336 -60.61 -58.43 11.41
N PRO A 337 -59.87 -59.35 12.05
CA PRO A 337 -60.09 -59.72 13.44
C PRO A 337 -59.71 -58.58 14.39
N PHE A 338 -60.43 -58.48 15.51
CA PHE A 338 -60.05 -57.65 16.65
C PHE A 338 -59.21 -58.49 17.63
N ALA A 339 -58.14 -57.91 18.19
CA ALA A 339 -57.25 -58.58 19.14
C ALA A 339 -57.86 -58.70 20.55
N SER A 340 -58.83 -57.85 20.87
CA SER A 340 -59.55 -57.84 22.13
C SER A 340 -61.04 -57.58 21.90
N SER A 341 -61.81 -57.49 23.00
CA SER A 341 -63.20 -57.05 22.93
C SER A 341 -63.31 -55.68 22.26
N VAL A 342 -64.21 -55.55 21.29
CA VAL A 342 -64.58 -54.31 20.61
C VAL A 342 -65.07 -53.31 21.64
N SER A 343 -64.60 -52.08 21.51
CA SER A 343 -64.96 -50.98 22.38
C SER A 343 -66.42 -50.55 22.18
N ALA A 344 -66.92 -50.62 20.94
CA ALA A 344 -68.31 -50.33 20.64
C ALA A 344 -68.79 -51.05 19.37
N VAL A 345 -70.08 -51.38 19.35
CA VAL A 345 -70.80 -51.87 18.19
C VAL A 345 -72.05 -51.02 17.99
N PHE A 346 -72.21 -50.50 16.77
CA PHE A 346 -73.40 -49.80 16.34
C PHE A 346 -74.07 -50.61 15.25
N VAL A 347 -75.36 -50.89 15.45
CA VAL A 347 -76.21 -51.54 14.46
C VAL A 347 -77.34 -50.58 14.13
N SER A 348 -77.53 -50.33 12.84
CA SER A 348 -78.61 -49.49 12.34
C SER A 348 -79.37 -50.23 11.25
N LEU A 349 -80.70 -50.07 11.25
CA LEU A 349 -81.52 -50.52 10.14
C LEU A 349 -81.24 -49.62 8.95
N GLN A 350 -80.93 -50.21 7.79
CA GLN A 350 -80.91 -49.48 6.52
C GLN A 350 -82.32 -49.49 5.93
N PHE A 351 -82.89 -50.69 5.73
CA PHE A 351 -84.26 -50.87 5.24
C PHE A 351 -84.74 -52.32 5.45
N PRO A 352 -86.04 -52.56 5.68
CA PRO A 352 -86.66 -53.88 5.54
C PRO A 352 -86.69 -54.36 4.08
N GLN A 353 -86.59 -55.67 3.82
CA GLN A 353 -86.50 -56.17 2.43
C GLN A 353 -87.86 -56.39 1.74
N THR A 354 -88.98 -56.42 2.48
CA THR A 354 -90.30 -56.69 1.89
C THR A 354 -91.36 -55.69 2.32
N SER A 355 -91.38 -55.26 3.58
CA SER A 355 -92.38 -54.34 4.13
C SER A 355 -91.77 -53.32 5.09
N ASP A 356 -92.04 -52.05 4.83
CA ASP A 356 -91.57 -50.91 5.65
C ASP A 356 -92.35 -50.72 6.96
N ALA A 357 -93.48 -51.41 7.14
CA ALA A 357 -94.37 -51.26 8.31
C ALA A 357 -93.87 -52.02 9.56
N ALA A 358 -92.56 -52.24 9.69
CA ALA A 358 -91.95 -52.98 10.79
C ALA A 358 -91.60 -52.08 11.97
N LEU A 359 -91.95 -52.50 13.19
CA LEU A 359 -91.50 -51.91 14.44
C LEU A 359 -90.27 -52.65 14.94
N ILE A 360 -89.33 -51.92 15.53
CA ILE A 360 -88.08 -52.45 16.08
C ILE A 360 -88.20 -52.50 17.61
N SER A 361 -88.40 -53.69 18.16
CA SER A 361 -88.43 -53.91 19.61
C SER A 361 -87.02 -54.10 20.19
N ARG A 362 -86.08 -54.55 19.36
CA ARG A 362 -84.66 -54.67 19.73
C ARG A 362 -83.78 -54.55 18.49
N LEU A 363 -82.77 -53.70 18.56
CA LEU A 363 -81.67 -53.67 17.61
C LEU A 363 -80.39 -53.32 18.34
N GLY A 364 -79.39 -54.17 18.22
CA GLY A 364 -78.09 -53.94 18.85
C GLY A 364 -77.07 -54.98 18.42
N GLY A 365 -75.86 -54.83 18.89
CA GLY A 365 -74.81 -55.80 18.66
C GLY A 365 -73.79 -55.84 19.79
N TYR A 366 -73.15 -56.98 19.93
CA TYR A 366 -72.08 -57.23 20.91
C TYR A 366 -71.13 -58.27 20.34
N GLN A 367 -69.87 -58.28 20.76
CA GLN A 367 -68.92 -59.27 20.27
C GLN A 367 -68.98 -60.57 21.07
N VAL A 368 -68.85 -61.69 20.36
CA VAL A 368 -68.59 -63.01 20.94
C VAL A 368 -67.50 -63.67 20.09
N GLY A 369 -66.33 -63.91 20.69
CA GLY A 369 -65.16 -64.42 19.97
C GLY A 369 -64.75 -63.47 18.84
N GLY A 370 -64.47 -64.00 17.65
CA GLY A 370 -64.10 -63.20 16.47
C GLY A 370 -65.27 -62.54 15.73
N ASN A 371 -66.51 -62.70 16.20
CA ASN A 371 -67.71 -62.23 15.50
C ASN A 371 -68.45 -61.14 16.30
N VAL A 372 -69.15 -60.28 15.58
CA VAL A 372 -70.17 -59.40 16.15
C VAL A 372 -71.52 -60.08 16.03
N ILE A 373 -72.15 -60.36 17.15
CA ILE A 373 -73.50 -60.90 17.20
C ILE A 373 -74.49 -59.74 17.10
N VAL A 374 -75.21 -59.71 15.99
CA VAL A 374 -76.32 -58.79 15.76
C VAL A 374 -77.58 -59.37 16.38
N GLN A 375 -78.28 -58.53 17.12
CA GLN A 375 -79.49 -58.87 17.84
C GLN A 375 -80.66 -58.06 17.28
N GLY A 376 -81.68 -58.75 16.77
CA GLY A 376 -82.86 -58.13 16.18
C GLY A 376 -84.16 -58.73 16.72
N ASN A 377 -85.13 -57.89 17.01
CA ASN A 377 -86.53 -58.27 17.25
C ASN A 377 -87.42 -57.27 16.52
N PHE A 378 -88.16 -57.77 15.52
CA PHE A 378 -88.99 -56.97 14.63
C PHE A 378 -90.43 -57.47 14.63
N SER A 379 -91.39 -56.58 14.42
CA SER A 379 -92.82 -56.96 14.44
C SER A 379 -93.27 -57.81 13.24
N ILE A 380 -92.50 -57.85 12.15
CA ILE A 380 -92.85 -58.55 10.90
C ILE A 380 -91.78 -59.60 10.57
N ALA A 381 -92.23 -60.78 10.14
CA ALA A 381 -91.37 -61.86 9.69
C ALA A 381 -90.84 -61.58 8.28
N GLN A 382 -89.58 -61.16 8.17
CA GLN A 382 -88.90 -60.84 6.90
C GLN A 382 -87.39 -60.71 7.12
N ALA A 383 -86.63 -60.50 6.05
CA ALA A 383 -85.24 -60.10 6.13
C ALA A 383 -85.10 -58.57 6.23
N TYR A 384 -84.03 -58.12 6.89
CA TYR A 384 -83.71 -56.72 7.10
C TYR A 384 -82.28 -56.46 6.67
N THR A 385 -82.06 -55.37 5.92
CA THR A 385 -80.71 -54.92 5.58
C THR A 385 -80.21 -53.98 6.67
N LEU A 386 -79.09 -54.33 7.30
CA LEU A 386 -78.50 -53.59 8.40
C LEU A 386 -77.13 -53.02 8.00
N ALA A 387 -76.80 -51.88 8.59
CA ALA A 387 -75.43 -51.41 8.65
C ALA A 387 -74.86 -51.67 10.04
N ILE A 388 -73.64 -52.20 10.07
CA ILE A 388 -72.93 -52.55 11.28
C ILE A 388 -71.61 -51.79 11.26
N PHE A 389 -71.26 -51.16 12.38
CA PHE A 389 -69.96 -50.56 12.62
C PHE A 389 -69.43 -51.08 13.94
N ALA A 390 -68.21 -51.62 13.95
CA ALA A 390 -67.51 -52.06 15.14
C ALA A 390 -66.15 -51.39 15.21
N ILE A 391 -65.77 -50.92 16.40
CA ILE A 391 -64.47 -50.31 16.67
C ILE A 391 -63.81 -50.99 17.86
N GLY A 392 -62.51 -51.23 17.76
CA GLY A 392 -61.74 -51.92 18.79
C GLY A 392 -60.25 -51.84 18.51
N ARG A 393 -59.52 -52.81 19.05
CA ARG A 393 -58.05 -52.93 18.93
C ARG A 393 -57.67 -54.06 17.97
N TRP A 394 -56.62 -53.87 17.17
CA TRP A 394 -56.04 -54.95 16.35
C TRP A 394 -54.73 -55.51 16.91
N TYR A 395 -54.14 -54.86 17.92
CA TYR A 395 -53.06 -55.38 18.75
C TYR A 395 -53.04 -54.72 20.13
#